data_AF-A0A497SRE1-F1
#
_entry.id   AF-A0A497SRE1-F1
#
_cell.length_a   1.000
_cell.length_b   1.000
_cell.length_c   1.000
_cell.angle_alpha   90.00
_cell.angle_beta   90.00
_cell.angle_gamma   90.00
#
_symmetry.space_group_name_H-M   'P 1'
#
loop_
_entity.id
_entity.type
_entity.pdbx_description
1 polymer ?
#
loop_
_entity_poly.entity_id
_entity_poly.type
_entity_poly.pdbx_seq_one_letter_code
_entity_poly.pdbx_strand_id
1 'polypeptide(L)' 'MREEHLIEIKRWAEFVRTHKREEWKPQIKSLIDSQIIIANRFYKRLARTNNGKEKIKKLIENRIRNIKK' A
#
# COMPACT_ATOMS: atom_id res chain seq x y z
N MET A 1 19.10 1.92 12.06
CA MET A 1 17.69 1.50 11.86
C MET A 1 16.73 2.67 11.60
N ARG A 2 16.35 3.52 12.58
CA ARG A 2 15.42 4.64 12.29
C ARG A 2 16.04 5.76 11.44
N GLU A 3 17.31 6.08 11.67
CA GLU A 3 18.00 7.16 10.93
C GLU A 3 18.26 6.79 9.47
N GLU A 4 18.69 5.56 9.19
CA GLU A 4 18.86 5.04 7.82
C GLU A 4 17.56 5.11 7.03
N HIS A 5 16.45 4.70 7.65
CA HIS A 5 15.12 4.79 7.04
C HIS A 5 14.75 6.25 6.68
N LEU A 6 15.01 7.20 7.57
CA LEU A 6 14.76 8.62 7.29
C LEU A 6 15.67 9.17 6.19
N ILE A 7 16.92 8.70 6.12
CA ILE A 7 17.86 9.08 5.06
C ILE A 7 17.36 8.57 3.69
N GLU A 8 16.89 7.33 3.63
CA GLU A 8 16.30 6.77 2.40
C GLU A 8 15.06 7.54 1.95
N ILE A 9 14.16 7.89 2.87
CA ILE A 9 13.00 8.74 2.56
C ILE A 9 13.43 10.08 1.98
N LYS A 10 14.42 10.75 2.60
CA LYS A 10 14.93 12.04 2.11
C LYS A 10 15.53 11.92 0.72
N ARG A 11 16.35 10.89 0.46
CA ARG A 11 16.94 10.63 -0.87
C ARG A 11 15.87 10.39 -1.92
N TRP A 12 14.86 9.60 -1.58
CA TRP A 12 13.75 9.33 -2.49
C TRP A 12 12.93 10.59 -2.78
N ALA A 13 12.63 11.40 -1.77
CA ALA A 13 11.93 12.67 -1.94
C ALA A 13 12.69 13.63 -2.86
N GLU A 14 14.00 13.73 -2.67
CA GLU A 14 14.86 14.57 -3.51
C GLU A 14 14.95 14.05 -4.96
N PHE A 15 15.05 12.74 -5.15
CA PHE A 15 15.04 12.11 -6.46
C PHE A 15 13.74 12.42 -7.24
N VAL A 16 12.58 12.20 -6.60
CA VAL A 16 11.27 12.48 -7.18
C VAL A 16 11.08 13.97 -7.50
N ARG A 17 11.65 14.87 -6.68
CA ARG A 17 11.58 16.32 -6.87
C ARG A 17 12.42 16.80 -8.06
N THR A 18 13.55 16.15 -8.32
CA THR A 18 14.54 16.59 -9.31
C THR A 18 14.41 15.90 -10.67
N HIS A 19 13.70 14.78 -10.75
CA HIS A 19 13.53 13.99 -11.98
C HIS A 19 12.11 14.11 -12.53
N LYS A 20 11.98 13.99 -13.86
CA LYS A 20 10.69 14.07 -14.54
C LYS A 20 9.81 12.87 -14.14
N ARG A 21 8.49 13.11 -14.07
CA ARG A 21 7.52 12.11 -13.64
C ARG A 21 7.55 10.87 -14.52
N GLU A 22 7.80 11.05 -15.81
CA GLU A 22 7.85 10.00 -16.83
C GLU A 22 9.01 9.02 -16.59
N GLU A 23 10.06 9.45 -15.90
CA GLU A 23 11.26 8.64 -15.63
C GLU A 23 11.04 7.69 -14.44
N TRP A 24 10.54 8.21 -13.32
CA TRP A 24 10.45 7.44 -12.07
C TRP A 24 9.09 6.80 -11.82
N LYS A 25 7.99 7.40 -12.30
CA LYS A 25 6.63 6.92 -12.02
C LYS A 25 6.36 5.52 -12.58
N PRO A 26 6.74 5.15 -13.82
CA PRO A 26 6.43 3.83 -14.36
C PRO A 26 7.01 2.69 -13.52
N GLN A 27 8.23 2.89 -13.00
CA GLN A 27 8.95 1.91 -12.18
C GLN A 27 8.20 1.64 -10.87
N ILE A 28 7.79 2.70 -10.17
CA ILE A 28 7.06 2.61 -8.91
C ILE A 28 5.62 2.15 -9.12
N LYS A 29 4.99 2.58 -10.21
CA LYS A 29 3.61 2.18 -10.53
C LYS A 29 3.48 0.67 -10.64
N SER A 30 4.41 0.02 -11.33
CA SER A 30 4.42 -1.45 -11.46
C SER A 30 4.51 -2.15 -10.10
N LEU A 31 5.36 -1.64 -9.20
CA LEU A 31 5.49 -2.17 -7.85
C LEU A 31 4.18 -2.02 -7.05
N ILE A 32 3.60 -0.82 -7.02
CA ILE A 32 2.34 -0.55 -6.30
C ILE A 32 1.20 -1.39 -6.86
N ASP A 33 1.06 -1.44 -8.19
CA ASP A 33 0.02 -2.22 -8.87
C ASP A 33 0.14 -3.70 -8.50
N SER A 34 1.36 -4.23 -8.44
CA SER A 34 1.62 -5.61 -8.03
C SER A 34 1.17 -5.89 -6.59
N GLN A 35 1.45 -4.97 -5.66
CA GLN A 35 0.98 -5.09 -4.28
C GLN A 35 -0.55 -5.06 -4.18
N ILE A 36 -1.20 -4.17 -4.95
CA ILE A 36 -2.66 -4.10 -5.02
C ILE A 36 -3.25 -5.41 -5.58
N ILE A 37 -2.67 -5.96 -6.65
CA ILE A 37 -3.10 -7.23 -7.24
C ILE A 37 -2.99 -8.36 -6.21
N ILE A 38 -1.87 -8.46 -5.49
CA ILE A 38 -1.66 -9.47 -4.45
C ILE A 38 -2.69 -9.33 -3.33
N ALA A 39 -2.90 -8.11 -2.82
CA ALA A 39 -3.89 -7.83 -1.79
C ALA A 39 -5.31 -8.22 -2.25
N ASN A 40 -5.68 -7.86 -3.48
CA ASN A 40 -6.98 -8.21 -4.05
C ASN A 40 -7.16 -9.74 -4.18
N ARG A 41 -6.12 -10.46 -4.61
CA ARG A 41 -6.14 -11.93 -4.66
C ARG A 41 -6.32 -12.53 -3.27
N PHE A 42 -5.61 -12.01 -2.27
CA PHE A 42 -5.76 -12.42 -0.89
C PHE A 42 -7.19 -12.22 -0.38
N TYR A 43 -7.77 -11.02 -0.55
CA TYR A 43 -9.14 -10.74 -0.11
C TYR A 43 -10.18 -11.58 -0.84
N LYS A 44 -10.01 -11.82 -2.14
CA LYS A 44 -10.89 -12.74 -2.91
C LYS A 44 -10.84 -14.16 -2.35
N ARG A 45 -9.65 -14.67 -2.01
CA ARG A 45 -9.49 -16.00 -1.39
C ARG A 45 -10.10 -16.03 -0.01
N LEU A 46 -9.85 -15.01 0.81
CA LEU A 46 -10.39 -14.91 2.15
C LEU A 46 -11.92 -14.93 2.12
N ALA A 47 -12.55 -14.15 1.26
CA ALA A 47 -14.02 -14.07 1.15
C ALA A 47 -14.71 -15.40 0.80
N ARG A 48 -13.99 -16.39 0.27
CA ARG A 48 -14.50 -17.74 -0.03
C ARG A 48 -14.47 -18.70 1.17
N THR A 49 -13.80 -18.32 2.26
CA THR A 49 -13.74 -19.14 3.49
C THR A 49 -14.99 -18.92 4.36
N ASN A 50 -15.35 -19.92 5.17
CA ASN A 50 -16.58 -19.94 5.98
C ASN A 50 -16.76 -18.71 6.91
N ASN A 51 -15.68 -17.98 7.25
CA ASN A 51 -15.73 -16.77 8.09
C ASN A 51 -15.04 -15.54 7.45
N GLY A 52 -14.64 -15.62 6.19
CA GLY A 52 -13.77 -14.59 5.60
C GLY A 52 -14.47 -13.27 5.31
N LYS A 53 -15.74 -13.32 4.89
CA LYS A 53 -16.53 -12.10 4.63
C LYS A 53 -16.68 -11.25 5.90
N GLU A 54 -16.90 -11.89 7.04
CA GLU A 54 -17.04 -11.17 8.31
C GLU A 54 -15.70 -10.58 8.79
N LYS A 55 -14.59 -11.29 8.60
CA LYS A 55 -13.24 -10.75 8.86
C LYS A 55 -12.97 -9.50 8.01
N ILE A 56 -13.32 -9.54 6.72
CA ILE A 56 -13.17 -8.38 5.82
C ILE A 56 -14.03 -7.21 6.29
N LYS A 57 -15.28 -7.45 6.67
CA LYS A 57 -16.19 -6.43 7.21
C LYS A 57 -15.59 -5.74 8.43
N LYS A 58 -15.10 -6.51 9.41
CA LYS A 58 -14.45 -5.98 10.63
C LYS A 58 -13.22 -5.13 10.29
N LEU A 59 -12.39 -5.54 9.33
CA LEU A 59 -11.23 -4.76 8.89
C LEU A 59 -11.64 -3.39 8.29
N ILE A 60 -12.69 -3.36 7.48
CA ILE A 60 -13.21 -2.12 6.88
C ILE A 60 -13.78 -1.19 7.95
N GLU A 61 -14.58 -1.73 8.87
CA GLU A 61 -15.17 -0.97 9.99
C GLU A 61 -14.09 -0.38 10.90
N ASN A 62 -13.05 -1.16 11.22
CA ASN A 62 -11.89 -0.68 11.99
C ASN A 62 -11.19 0.47 11.28
N ARG A 63 -10.96 0.35 9.96
CA ARG A 63 -10.34 1.42 9.18
C ARG A 63 -11.16 2.71 9.22
N ILE A 64 -12.48 2.62 9.03
CA ILE A 64 -13.36 3.80 9.06
C ILE A 64 -13.33 4.46 10.45
N ARG A 65 -13.36 3.68 11.53
CA ARG A 65 -13.27 4.20 12.90
C ARG A 65 -11.96 4.95 13.15
N ASN A 66 -10.85 4.44 12.64
CA ASN A 66 -9.54 5.09 12.82
C ASN A 66 -9.37 6.38 12.01
N ILE A 67 -10.12 6.56 10.90
CA ILE A 67 -10.11 7.81 10.11
C ILE A 67 -10.98 8.89 10.77
N LYS A 68 -12.00 8.49 11.53
CA LYS A 68 -12.92 9.41 12.23
C LYS A 68 -12.43 9.85 13.62
N LYS A 69 -11.30 9.31 14.08
CA LYS A 69 -10.61 9.74 15.31
C LYS A 69 -9.56 10.77 14.95
#